data_AF-A0A920HLJ4-F1
#
_entry.id   AF-A0A920HLJ4-F1
#
_cell.length_a   1.000
_cell.length_b   1.000
_cell.length_c   1.000
_cell.angle_alpha   90.00
_cell.angle_beta   90.00
_cell.angle_gamma   90.00
#
_symmetry.space_group_name_H-M   'P 1'
#
loop_
_entity.id
_entity.type
_entity.pdbx_description
1 polymer ?
#
loop_
_entity_poly.entity_id
_entity_poly.type
_entity_poly.pdbx_seq_one_letter_code
_entity_poly.pdbx_strand_id
1 'polypeptide(L)' 'MLIGLDGEKIGILKTEEALTKARSLNMDLVQVSPKGNNPVVCKLLDYGKFKFEKKRIKLAQKNKEANYKRD' A
#
# COMPACT_ATOMS: atom_id res chain seq x y z
N MET A 1 12.86 1.51 6.15
CA MET A 1 12.18 2.79 6.41
C MET A 1 10.68 2.57 6.47
N LEU A 2 10.02 3.10 7.50
CA LEU A 2 8.58 3.10 7.66
C LEU A 2 7.97 4.42 7.17
N ILE A 3 6.88 4.32 6.43
CA ILE A 3 6.01 5.42 6.02
C ILE A 3 4.66 5.27 6.73
N GLY A 4 4.20 6.33 7.40
CA GLY A 4 2.91 6.40 8.09
C GLY A 4 1.72 6.50 7.14
N LEU A 5 0.51 6.59 7.73
CA LEU A 5 -0.76 6.61 7.01
C LEU A 5 -0.85 7.78 6.01
N ASP A 6 -0.43 8.97 6.45
CA ASP A 6 -0.53 10.21 5.67
C ASP A 6 0.70 10.48 4.79
N GLY A 7 1.57 9.48 4.62
CA GLY A 7 2.81 9.61 3.85
C GLY A 7 3.98 10.19 4.64
N GLU A 8 3.80 10.43 5.94
CA GLU A 8 4.88 10.84 6.86
C GLU A 8 6.01 9.79 6.88
N LYS A 9 7.26 10.24 6.81
CA LYS A 9 8.44 9.36 6.91
C LYS A 9 8.84 9.23 8.39
N ILE A 10 8.49 8.11 9.00
CA ILE A 10 8.80 7.83 10.42
C ILE A 10 10.29 7.48 10.60
N GLY A 11 10.93 6.92 9.57
CA GLY A 11 12.37 6.63 9.58
C GLY A 11 12.69 5.14 9.54
N ILE A 12 13.94 4.78 9.89
CA ILE A 12 14.38 3.38 9.94
C ILE A 12 14.02 2.82 11.32
N LEU A 13 13.20 1.77 11.33
CA LEU A 13 12.78 1.07 12.53
C LEU A 13 13.11 -0.41 12.41
N LYS A 14 13.19 -1.09 13.55
CA LYS A 14 13.17 -2.55 13.57
C LYS A 14 11.81 -3.07 13.14
N THR A 15 11.79 -4.29 12.61
CA THR A 15 10.55 -4.92 12.12
C THR A 15 9.49 -5.02 13.23
N GLU A 16 9.90 -5.34 14.46
CA GLU A 16 9.02 -5.49 15.62
C GLU A 16 8.37 -4.17 16.02
N GLU A 17 9.10 -3.07 15.95
CA GLU A 17 8.59 -1.72 16.24
C GLU A 17 7.57 -1.28 15.18
N ALA A 18 7.88 -1.55 13.90
CA ALA A 18 6.96 -1.27 12.80
C ALA A 18 5.66 -2.10 12.90
N LEU A 19 5.77 -3.39 13.27
CA LEU A 19 4.62 -4.26 13.52
C LEU A 19 3.79 -3.80 14.72
N THR A 20 4.46 -3.38 15.80
CA THR A 20 3.78 -2.82 16.98
C THR A 20 2.99 -1.57 16.62
N LYS A 21 3.58 -0.63 15.85
CA LYS A 21 2.88 0.56 15.35
C LYS A 21 1.68 0.18 14.49
N ALA A 22 1.84 -0.75 13.55
CA ALA A 22 0.75 -1.23 12.70
C ALA A 22 -0.42 -1.77 13.53
N ARG A 23 -0.14 -2.64 14.51
CA ARG A 23 -1.14 -3.20 15.43
C ARG A 23 -1.83 -2.13 16.28
N SER A 24 -1.06 -1.18 16.82
CA SER A 24 -1.62 -0.09 17.65
C SER A 24 -2.60 0.81 16.89
N LEU A 25 -2.47 0.87 15.57
CA LEU A 25 -3.31 1.67 14.69
C LEU A 25 -4.37 0.83 13.96
N ASN A 26 -4.45 -0.49 14.22
CA ASN A 26 -5.27 -1.46 13.48
C ASN A 26 -5.03 -1.41 11.95
N MET A 27 -3.76 -1.30 11.56
CA MET A 27 -3.33 -1.20 10.16
C MET A 27 -2.42 -2.36 9.79
N ASP A 28 -2.24 -2.58 8.49
CA ASP A 28 -1.28 -3.54 7.98
C ASP A 28 0.09 -2.88 7.75
N LEU A 29 1.16 -3.61 8.06
CA LEU A 29 2.51 -3.26 7.66
C LEU A 29 2.78 -3.87 6.28
N VAL A 30 2.79 -3.04 5.24
CA VAL A 30 2.93 -3.51 3.85
C VAL A 30 4.28 -3.11 3.29
N GLN A 31 5.07 -4.09 2.84
CA GLN A 31 6.29 -3.82 2.09
C GLN A 31 5.95 -3.31 0.69
N VAL A 32 6.43 -2.12 0.35
CA VAL A 32 6.20 -1.48 -0.96
C VAL A 32 7.45 -1.46 -1.84
N SER A 33 8.64 -1.68 -1.26
CA SER A 33 9.88 -1.86 -2.04
C SER A 33 9.99 -3.26 -2.64
N PRO A 34 10.70 -3.42 -3.77
CA PRO A 34 11.10 -4.73 -4.28
C PRO A 34 11.82 -5.59 -3.24
N LYS A 35 11.78 -6.91 -3.44
CA LYS A 35 12.52 -7.88 -2.62
C LYS A 35 14.02 -7.65 -2.80
N GLY A 36 14.76 -7.61 -1.68
CA GLY A 36 16.22 -7.42 -1.69
C GLY A 36 16.67 -5.96 -1.55
N ASN A 37 15.77 -4.99 -1.54
CA ASN A 37 16.15 -3.58 -1.33
C ASN A 37 16.66 -3.34 0.09
N ASN A 38 17.71 -2.52 0.22
CA ASN A 38 18.20 -1.99 1.47
C ASN A 38 18.32 -0.45 1.39
N PRO A 39 17.58 0.32 2.19
CA PRO A 39 16.60 -0.12 3.19
C PRO A 39 15.30 -0.63 2.56
N VAL A 40 14.71 -1.68 3.13
CA VAL A 40 13.34 -2.10 2.82
C VAL A 40 12.38 -0.96 3.17
N VAL A 41 11.44 -0.65 2.28
CA VAL A 41 10.43 0.40 2.51
C VAL A 41 9.09 -0.25 2.78
N CYS A 42 8.54 0.04 3.96
CA CYS A 42 7.22 -0.41 4.37
C CYS A 42 6.30 0.80 4.59
N LYS A 43 5.01 0.63 4.32
CA LYS A 43 3.96 1.62 4.56
C LYS A 43 2.86 1.04 5.44
N LEU A 44 2.31 1.85 6.34
CA LEU A 44 1.09 1.53 7.08
C LEU A 44 -0.14 1.83 6.22
N LEU A 45 -0.99 0.84 5.99
CA LEU A 45 -2.24 0.98 5.24
C LEU A 45 -3.20 -0.19 5.50
N ASP A 46 -4.48 -0.01 5.21
CA ASP A 46 -5.45 -1.12 5.14
C ASP A 46 -5.32 -1.85 3.80
N TYR A 47 -4.73 -3.04 3.83
CA TYR A 47 -4.43 -3.79 2.61
C TYR A 47 -5.68 -4.35 1.94
N GLY A 48 -6.70 -4.69 2.73
CA GLY A 48 -7.99 -5.17 2.23
C GLY A 48 -8.68 -4.11 1.39
N LYS A 49 -8.82 -2.89 1.95
CA LYS A 49 -9.37 -1.73 1.27
C LYS A 49 -8.56 -1.35 0.04
N PHE A 50 -7.24 -1.29 0.14
CA PHE A 50 -6.36 -1.00 -1.00
C PHE A 50 -6.56 -1.99 -2.16
N LYS A 51 -6.62 -3.28 -1.87
CA LYS A 51 -6.82 -4.32 -2.89
C LYS A 51 -8.20 -4.20 -3.54
N PHE A 52 -9.24 -3.87 -2.78
CA PHE A 52 -10.58 -3.65 -3.29
C PHE A 52 -10.64 -2.43 -4.22
N GLU A 53 -10.12 -1.28 -3.78
CA GLU A 53 -10.10 -0.05 -4.58
C GLU A 53 -9.32 -0.24 -5.88
N LYS A 54 -8.16 -0.90 -5.81
CA LYS A 54 -7.34 -1.21 -7.00
C LYS A 54 -8.10 -2.09 -8.00
N LYS A 55 -8.87 -3.08 -7.54
CA LYS A 55 -9.72 -3.90 -8.42
C LYS A 55 -10.82 -3.06 -9.07
N ARG A 56 -11.50 -2.22 -8.30
CA ARG A 56 -12.58 -1.35 -8.79
C ARG A 56 -12.08 -0.37 -9.87
N ILE A 57 -10.93 0.27 -9.64
CA ILE A 57 -10.31 1.18 -10.62
C ILE A 57 -9.96 0.44 -11.91
N LYS A 58 -9.34 -0.74 -11.82
CA LYS A 58 -9.00 -1.56 -13.01
C LYS A 58 -10.24 -1.93 -13.83
N LEU A 59 -11.33 -2.30 -13.16
CA LEU A 59 -12.59 -2.63 -13.84
C LEU A 59 -13.16 -1.40 -14.55
N ALA A 60 -13.15 -0.23 -13.89
CA ALA A 60 -13.61 1.02 -14.49
C ALA A 60 -12.76 1.43 -15.71
N GLN A 61 -11.43 1.27 -15.65
CA GLN A 61 -10.52 1.54 -16.77
C GLN A 61 -10.82 0.61 -17.96
N LYS A 62 -10.96 -0.70 -17.72
CA LYS A 62 -11.30 -1.67 -18.78
C LYS A 62 -12.64 -1.34 -19.44
N ASN A 63 -13.65 -0.93 -18.67
CA ASN A 63 -14.95 -0.56 -19.22
C ASN A 63 -14.87 0.72 -20.07
N LYS A 64 -14.08 1.72 -19.66
CA LYS A 64 -13.84 2.93 -20.46
C LYS A 64 -13.13 2.60 -21.77
N GLU A 65 -12.08 1.79 -21.74
CA GLU A 65 -11.36 1.36 -22.95
C GLU A 65 -12.25 0.55 -23.90
N ALA A 66 -13.15 -0.28 -23.38
CA ALA A 66 -14.08 -1.06 -24.19
C ALA A 66 -15.17 -0.19 -24.87
N ASN A 67 -15.55 0.93 -24.26
CA ASN A 67 -16.48 1.88 -24.87
C ASN A 67 -15.79 2.74 -25.93
N TYR A 68 -14.58 3.24 -25.65
CA TYR A 68 -13.81 4.05 -26.61
C TYR A 68 -13.50 3.32 -27.94
N LYS A 69 -13.35 1.98 -27.93
CA LYS A 69 -13.09 1.19 -29.15
C LYS A 69 -14.34 0.85 -29.96
N ARG A 70 -15.53 1.21 -29.48
CA ARG A 70 -16.81 0.92 -30.15
C ARG A 70 -17.40 2.13 -30.88
N ASP A 71 -16.85 3.31 -30.63
CA ASP A 71 -17.12 4.57 -31.34
C ASP A 71 -16.07 4.78 -32.45
#